data_AF-A0A528LSB1-F1
#
_entry.id   AF-A0A528LSB1-F1
#
_cell.length_a   1.000
_cell.length_b   1.000
_cell.length_c   1.000
_cell.angle_alpha   90.00
_cell.angle_beta   90.00
_cell.angle_gamma   90.00
#
_symmetry.space_group_name_H-M   'P 1'
#
loop_
_entity.id
_entity.type
_entity.pdbx_description
1 polymer ?
#
loop_
_entity_poly.entity_id
_entity_poly.type
_entity_poly.pdbx_seq_one_letter_code
_entity_poly.pdbx_strand_id
1 'polypeptide(L)'
;MAKGNHKKIRGRPHNLLEHYQPIDGVVDEMVDASGNPRPVWKDFIEALEELGPEKLAQRFARADQYLRDAGVYYRVYDKAGANEREWPLAHVPLLIEDQEWAAISAGLVQRAELFEETIADIYGPNRLVEKGILPAGLIAASPEYL
;
A
#
# COMPACT_ATOMS: atom_id res chain seq x y z
N MET A 1 49.26 -23.98 18.71
CA MET A 1 48.43 -22.98 18.01
C MET A 1 47.37 -23.70 17.20
N ALA A 2 46.15 -23.82 17.73
CA ALA A 2 45.06 -24.55 17.09
C ALA A 2 44.20 -23.56 16.28
N LYS A 3 44.20 -23.69 14.95
CA LYS A 3 43.27 -22.96 14.07
C LYS A 3 41.90 -23.63 14.16
N GLY A 4 41.01 -23.06 14.97
CA GLY A 4 39.60 -23.44 15.05
C GLY A 4 38.88 -23.08 13.75
N ASN A 5 38.52 -24.10 12.98
CA ASN A 5 37.81 -23.97 11.72
C ASN A 5 36.32 -23.70 12.03
N HIS A 6 35.90 -22.43 12.06
CA HIS A 6 34.48 -22.07 12.19
C HIS A 6 33.76 -22.36 10.87
N LYS A 7 33.32 -23.62 10.73
CA LYS A 7 32.40 -24.05 9.70
C LYS A 7 31.07 -23.33 9.96
N LYS A 8 30.80 -22.24 9.23
CA LYS A 8 29.48 -21.58 9.20
C LYS A 8 28.44 -22.66 8.92
N ILE A 9 27.60 -22.95 9.90
CA ILE A 9 26.43 -23.80 9.73
C ILE A 9 25.49 -23.00 8.83
N ARG A 10 25.49 -23.28 7.53
CA ARG A 10 24.41 -22.83 6.63
C ARG A 10 23.16 -23.56 7.10
N GLY A 11 22.35 -22.89 7.92
CA GLY A 11 20.98 -23.32 8.22
C GLY A 11 20.23 -23.52 6.91
N ARG A 12 19.28 -24.46 6.91
CA ARG A 12 18.35 -24.69 5.79
C ARG A 12 17.81 -23.33 5.30
N PRO A 13 17.72 -23.08 3.98
CA PRO A 13 17.01 -21.90 3.50
C PRO A 13 15.58 -21.98 4.04
N HIS A 14 15.18 -20.99 4.82
CA HIS A 14 13.78 -20.83 5.20
C HIS A 14 13.04 -20.45 3.94
N ASN A 15 12.06 -21.26 3.51
CA ASN A 15 11.18 -20.89 2.41
C ASN A 15 10.01 -20.11 2.99
N LEU A 16 10.04 -18.78 2.85
CA LEU A 16 9.04 -17.89 3.45
C LEU A 16 7.63 -18.20 2.91
N LEU A 17 7.53 -18.73 1.69
CA LEU A 17 6.29 -18.97 0.99
C LEU A 17 5.79 -20.41 1.07
N GLU A 18 6.45 -21.29 1.82
CA GLU A 18 6.10 -22.73 1.90
C GLU A 18 4.63 -22.97 2.29
N HIS A 19 4.05 -22.07 3.09
CA HIS A 19 2.67 -22.14 3.54
C HIS A 19 1.80 -20.97 3.04
N TYR A 20 2.31 -20.16 2.12
CA TYR A 20 1.54 -19.07 1.54
C TYR A 20 0.49 -19.61 0.58
N GLN A 21 -0.77 -19.26 0.80
CA GLN A 21 -1.89 -19.63 -0.08
C GLN A 21 -2.64 -18.36 -0.49
N PRO A 22 -2.63 -18.02 -1.78
CA PRO A 22 -3.49 -16.98 -2.33
C PRO A 22 -4.96 -17.28 -2.06
N ILE A 23 -5.76 -16.21 -1.98
CA ILE A 23 -7.20 -16.34 -1.83
C ILE A 23 -7.81 -16.74 -3.18
N ASP A 24 -8.55 -17.85 -3.20
CA ASP A 24 -9.22 -18.35 -4.40
C ASP A 24 -10.10 -17.26 -5.05
N GLY A 25 -9.88 -17.03 -6.35
CA GLY A 25 -10.63 -16.06 -7.14
C GLY A 25 -10.22 -14.59 -6.95
N VAL A 26 -9.20 -14.31 -6.13
CA VAL A 26 -8.65 -12.96 -5.92
C VAL A 26 -7.26 -12.86 -6.55
N VAL A 27 -6.98 -11.74 -7.22
CA VAL A 27 -5.64 -11.48 -7.75
C VAL A 27 -4.69 -11.20 -6.58
N ASP A 28 -3.58 -11.92 -6.56
CA ASP A 28 -2.52 -11.73 -5.59
C ASP A 28 -1.42 -10.81 -6.15
N GLU A 29 -1.01 -9.82 -5.35
CA GLU A 29 0.01 -8.83 -5.73
C GLU A 29 1.43 -9.37 -5.60
N MET A 30 1.65 -10.42 -4.82
CA MET A 30 2.96 -11.03 -4.58
C MET A 30 3.21 -12.23 -5.50
N VAL A 31 2.22 -13.09 -5.70
CA VAL A 31 2.35 -14.30 -6.53
C VAL A 31 1.45 -14.27 -7.76
N ASP A 32 1.87 -14.98 -8.81
CA ASP A 32 1.09 -15.15 -10.03
C ASP A 32 0.04 -16.28 -9.91
N ALA A 33 -0.75 -16.47 -10.96
CA ALA A 33 -1.78 -17.52 -11.00
C ALA A 33 -1.23 -18.96 -10.92
N SER A 34 0.09 -19.14 -11.09
CA SER A 34 0.79 -20.42 -10.92
C SER A 34 1.40 -20.57 -9.52
N GLY A 35 1.23 -19.57 -8.64
CA GLY A 35 1.77 -19.54 -7.28
C GLY A 35 3.24 -19.11 -7.20
N ASN A 36 3.84 -18.62 -8.30
CA ASN A 36 5.23 -18.16 -8.28
C ASN A 36 5.31 -16.68 -7.88
N PRO A 37 6.34 -16.25 -7.13
CA PRO A 37 6.56 -14.84 -6.87
C PRO A 37 6.72 -14.04 -8.15
N ARG A 38 5.99 -12.92 -8.25
CA ARG A 38 6.13 -11.96 -9.33
C ARG A 38 7.54 -11.36 -9.31
N PRO A 39 8.10 -10.96 -10.47
CA PRO A 39 9.49 -10.50 -10.56
C PRO A 39 9.87 -9.40 -9.57
N VAL A 40 9.00 -8.40 -9.38
CA VAL A 40 9.23 -7.27 -8.44
C VAL A 40 9.40 -7.72 -6.98
N TRP A 41 8.90 -8.90 -6.62
CA TRP A 41 8.96 -9.43 -5.26
C TRP A 41 10.15 -10.33 -4.97
N LYS A 42 10.87 -10.83 -6.00
CA LYS A 42 11.90 -11.86 -5.83
C LYS A 42 13.02 -11.42 -4.89
N ASP A 43 13.68 -10.31 -5.22
CA ASP A 43 14.80 -9.78 -4.44
C ASP A 43 14.39 -9.41 -3.01
N PHE A 44 13.15 -8.93 -2.84
CA PHE A 44 12.61 -8.60 -1.54
C PHE A 44 12.39 -9.85 -0.68
N ILE A 45 11.79 -10.90 -1.23
CA ILE A 45 11.57 -12.17 -0.54
C ILE A 45 12.90 -12.81 -0.17
N GLU A 46 13.86 -12.86 -1.11
CA GLU A 46 15.21 -13.38 -0.84
C GLU A 46 15.88 -12.62 0.32
N ALA A 47 15.77 -11.30 0.35
CA ALA A 47 16.30 -10.49 1.44
C ALA A 47 15.63 -10.77 2.79
N LEU A 48 14.31 -11.05 2.81
CA LEU A 48 13.61 -11.45 4.03
C LEU A 48 14.06 -12.84 4.51
N GLU A 49 14.21 -13.80 3.59
CA GLU A 49 14.68 -15.16 3.88
C GLU A 49 16.11 -15.15 4.44
N GLU A 50 17.01 -14.34 3.87
CA GLU A 50 18.38 -14.16 4.36
C GLU A 50 18.43 -13.52 5.76
N LEU A 51 17.48 -12.64 6.09
CA LEU A 51 17.42 -12.01 7.40
C LEU A 51 17.08 -13.02 8.50
N GLY A 52 16.15 -13.94 8.19
CA GLY A 52 15.65 -14.96 9.10
C GLY A 52 14.63 -14.44 10.12
N PRO A 53 13.84 -15.35 10.72
CA PRO A 53 12.66 -15.00 11.50
C PRO A 53 12.97 -14.16 12.75
N GLU A 54 14.03 -14.44 13.51
CA GLU A 54 14.36 -13.67 14.71
C GLU A 54 14.67 -12.21 14.39
N LYS A 55 15.46 -11.94 13.33
CA LYS A 55 15.82 -10.57 12.97
C LYS A 55 14.62 -9.82 12.36
N LEU A 56 13.75 -10.52 11.62
CA LEU A 56 12.52 -9.92 11.10
C LEU A 56 11.63 -9.46 12.25
N ALA A 57 11.38 -10.33 13.24
CA ALA A 57 10.60 -10.00 14.42
C ALA A 57 11.19 -8.80 15.19
N GLN A 58 12.52 -8.75 15.34
CA GLN A 58 13.19 -7.60 15.98
C GLN A 58 13.01 -6.30 15.19
N ARG A 59 13.08 -6.34 13.85
CA ARG A 59 12.88 -5.15 13.01
C ARG A 59 11.44 -4.67 13.05
N PHE A 60 10.48 -5.59 13.03
CA PHE A 60 9.05 -5.29 13.13
C PHE A 60 8.71 -4.64 14.47
N ALA A 61 9.14 -5.23 15.59
CA ALA A 61 8.94 -4.65 16.91
C ALA A 61 9.60 -3.27 17.05
N ARG A 62 10.74 -3.04 16.41
CA ARG A 62 11.40 -1.73 16.38
C ARG A 62 10.61 -0.71 15.55
N ALA A 63 10.00 -1.12 14.44
CA ALA A 63 9.14 -0.25 13.64
C ALA A 63 7.89 0.16 14.45
N ASP A 64 7.27 -0.79 15.15
CA ASP A 64 6.14 -0.49 16.06
C ASP A 64 6.52 0.50 17.15
N GLN A 65 7.66 0.29 17.78
CA GLN A 65 8.15 1.20 18.82
C GLN A 65 8.40 2.59 18.26
N TYR A 66 8.98 2.68 17.06
CA TYR A 66 9.23 3.95 16.40
C TYR A 66 7.93 4.73 16.13
N LEU A 67 6.87 4.07 15.63
CA LEU A 67 5.57 4.72 15.42
C LEU A 67 4.95 5.24 16.73
N ARG A 68 5.03 4.45 17.81
CA ARG A 68 4.58 4.88 19.14
C ARG A 68 5.36 6.10 19.61
N ASP A 69 6.69 6.06 19.53
CA ASP A 69 7.55 7.13 20.02
C ASP A 69 7.41 8.42 19.18
N ALA A 70 7.11 8.28 17.88
CA ALA A 70 6.85 9.41 16.98
C ALA A 70 5.47 10.05 17.19
N GLY A 71 4.62 9.49 18.06
CA GLY A 71 3.29 10.01 18.34
C GLY A 71 2.30 9.85 17.18
N VAL A 72 2.52 8.87 16.30
CA VAL A 72 1.65 8.61 15.14
C VAL A 72 0.44 7.80 15.59
N TYR A 73 -0.64 8.50 15.89
CA TYR A 73 -1.93 7.92 16.28
C TYR A 73 -3.03 8.36 15.32
N TYR A 74 -4.05 7.51 15.12
CA TYR A 74 -5.28 7.94 14.46
C TYR A 74 -6.40 8.09 15.49
N ARG A 75 -7.21 9.15 15.34
CA ARG A 75 -8.34 9.42 16.22
C ARG A 75 -9.54 8.64 15.75
N VAL A 76 -10.07 7.80 16.64
CA VAL A 76 -11.39 7.20 16.46
C VAL A 76 -12.37 8.04 17.26
N TYR A 77 -13.35 8.61 16.56
CA TYR A 77 -14.50 9.26 17.19
C TYR A 77 -15.58 8.20 17.36
N ASP A 78 -15.65 7.59 18.54
CA ASP A 78 -16.74 6.69 18.90
C ASP A 78 -17.75 7.40 19.82
N LYS A 79 -18.87 6.73 20.13
CA LYS A 79 -19.94 7.29 20.99
C LYS A 79 -19.51 7.50 22.46
N ALA A 80 -18.35 6.99 22.87
CA ALA A 80 -17.80 7.10 24.23
C ALA A 80 -16.70 8.18 24.35
N GLY A 81 -16.21 8.73 23.24
CA GLY A 81 -15.25 9.84 23.23
C GLY A 81 -14.21 9.72 22.10
N ALA A 82 -13.23 10.61 22.11
CA ALA A 82 -12.05 10.47 21.25
C ALA A 82 -11.08 9.49 21.92
N ASN A 83 -10.94 8.29 21.35
CA ASN A 83 -9.93 7.31 21.76
C ASN A 83 -8.77 7.37 20.75
N GLU A 84 -7.54 7.50 21.25
CA GLU A 84 -6.33 7.38 20.43
C GLU A 84 -5.98 5.91 20.27
N ARG A 85 -5.81 5.48 19.02
CA ARG A 85 -5.39 4.11 18.68
C ARG A 85 -4.09 4.16 17.90
N GLU A 86 -3.22 3.18 18.16
CA GLU A 86 -1.97 2.98 17.42
C GLU A 86 -2.27 2.88 15.92
N TRP A 87 -1.47 3.57 15.12
CA TRP A 87 -1.58 3.50 13.67
C TRP A 87 -1.21 2.09 13.18
N PRO A 88 -2.09 1.38 12.46
CA PRO A 88 -1.76 0.05 11.97
C PRO A 88 -0.71 0.14 10.86
N LEU A 89 0.53 -0.25 11.16
CA LEU A 89 1.61 -0.32 10.18
C LEU A 89 1.60 -1.69 9.48
N ALA A 90 1.55 -1.69 8.16
CA ALA A 90 1.93 -2.85 7.37
C ALA A 90 3.47 -2.93 7.30
N HIS A 91 4.06 -3.99 7.87
CA HIS A 91 5.52 -4.14 7.89
C HIS A 91 6.11 -4.61 6.56
N VAL A 92 5.29 -5.31 5.79
CA VAL A 92 5.61 -5.71 4.42
C VAL A 92 4.98 -4.66 3.50
N PRO A 93 5.79 -3.96 2.68
CA PRO A 93 5.26 -2.98 1.74
C PRO A 93 4.52 -3.67 0.61
N LEU A 94 3.59 -2.96 -0.04
CA LEU A 94 3.13 -3.35 -1.36
C LEU A 94 4.18 -2.90 -2.39
N LEU A 95 4.78 -3.85 -3.10
CA LEU A 95 5.72 -3.54 -4.17
C LEU A 95 4.97 -3.36 -5.48
N ILE A 96 5.26 -2.25 -6.17
CA ILE A 96 4.69 -1.90 -7.47
C ILE A 96 5.87 -1.69 -8.42
N GLU A 97 5.79 -2.26 -9.62
CA GLU A 97 6.86 -2.10 -10.62
C GLU A 97 6.92 -0.63 -11.11
N ASP A 98 8.12 -0.12 -11.39
CA ASP A 98 8.34 1.26 -11.81
C ASP A 98 7.48 1.66 -13.04
N GLN A 99 7.34 0.76 -14.02
CA GLN A 99 6.55 1.03 -15.23
C GLN A 99 5.05 1.08 -14.93
N GLU A 100 4.59 0.20 -14.03
CA GLU A 100 3.20 0.20 -13.56
C GLU A 100 2.91 1.49 -12.78
N TRP A 101 3.80 1.87 -11.85
CA TRP A 101 3.66 3.10 -11.10
C TRP A 101 3.68 4.34 -12.01
N ALA A 102 4.51 4.36 -13.05
CA ALA A 102 4.53 5.44 -14.03
C ALA A 102 3.17 5.59 -14.75
N ALA A 103 2.53 4.48 -15.13
CA ALA A 103 1.21 4.50 -15.75
C ALA A 103 0.11 4.94 -14.77
N ILE A 104 0.13 4.42 -13.54
CA ILE A 104 -0.83 4.79 -12.48
C ILE A 104 -0.71 6.27 -12.16
N SER A 105 0.50 6.75 -11.91
CA SER A 105 0.76 8.14 -11.50
C SER A 105 0.35 9.13 -12.60
N ALA A 106 0.66 8.84 -13.87
CA ALA A 106 0.19 9.66 -14.99
C ALA A 106 -1.34 9.71 -15.06
N GLY A 107 -2.02 8.57 -14.89
CA GLY A 107 -3.48 8.51 -14.88
C GLY A 107 -4.12 9.21 -13.68
N LEU A 108 -3.45 9.23 -12.52
CA LEU A 108 -3.90 9.96 -11.35
C LEU A 108 -3.80 11.47 -11.55
N VAL A 109 -2.67 11.95 -12.08
CA VAL A 109 -2.47 13.38 -12.39
C VAL A 109 -3.53 13.87 -13.38
N GLN A 110 -3.71 13.13 -14.48
CA GLN A 110 -4.73 13.48 -15.48
C GLN A 110 -6.14 13.57 -14.88
N ARG A 111 -6.52 12.62 -14.01
CA ARG A 111 -7.86 12.63 -13.38
C ARG A 111 -8.01 13.77 -12.38
N ALA A 112 -6.95 14.09 -11.62
CA ALA A 112 -6.97 15.22 -10.70
C ALA A 112 -7.17 16.54 -11.46
N GLU A 113 -6.43 16.76 -12.55
CA GLU A 113 -6.60 17.92 -13.43
C GLU A 113 -8.00 17.99 -14.03
N LEU A 114 -8.52 16.86 -14.52
CA LEU A 114 -9.88 16.79 -15.05
C LEU A 114 -10.92 17.17 -14.00
N PHE A 115 -10.79 16.68 -12.76
CA PHE A 115 -11.72 17.01 -11.69
C PHE A 115 -11.63 18.46 -11.27
N GLU A 116 -10.42 19.02 -11.16
CA GLU A 116 -10.21 20.44 -10.85
C GLU A 116 -10.90 21.33 -11.89
N GLU A 117 -10.65 21.10 -13.18
CA GLU A 117 -11.26 21.87 -14.27
C GLU A 117 -12.77 21.67 -14.34
N THR A 118 -13.27 20.46 -14.05
CA THR A 118 -14.70 20.18 -14.00
C THR A 118 -15.37 20.95 -12.88
N ILE A 119 -14.79 20.96 -11.68
CA ILE A 119 -15.32 21.68 -10.52
C ILE A 119 -15.28 23.19 -10.78
N ALA A 120 -14.17 23.70 -11.33
CA ALA A 120 -14.02 25.12 -11.68
C ALA A 120 -15.03 25.55 -12.75
N ASP A 121 -15.35 24.69 -13.73
CA ASP A 121 -16.39 24.96 -14.73
C ASP A 121 -17.78 24.98 -14.10
N ILE A 122 -18.11 23.98 -13.28
CA ILE A 122 -19.41 23.86 -12.59
C ILE A 122 -19.71 25.08 -11.73
N TYR A 123 -18.74 25.54 -10.93
CA TYR A 123 -18.89 26.71 -10.04
C TYR A 123 -18.57 28.05 -10.70
N GLY A 124 -18.21 28.06 -11.98
CA GLY A 124 -17.86 29.26 -12.72
C GLY A 124 -18.68 29.40 -13.99
N PRO A 125 -18.07 29.27 -15.18
CA PRO A 125 -18.68 29.60 -16.45
C PRO A 125 -19.74 28.59 -16.93
N ASN A 126 -19.85 27.41 -16.31
CA ASN A 126 -20.89 26.40 -16.54
C ASN A 126 -21.00 25.91 -18.01
N ARG A 127 -19.86 25.85 -18.72
CA ARG A 127 -19.81 25.51 -20.15
C ARG A 127 -20.12 24.04 -20.39
N LEU A 128 -19.79 23.16 -19.45
CA LEU A 128 -20.09 21.73 -19.56
C LEU A 128 -21.60 21.48 -19.57
N VAL A 129 -22.38 22.26 -18.81
CA VAL A 129 -23.84 22.20 -18.84
C VAL A 129 -24.39 22.91 -20.08
N GLU A 130 -23.88 24.09 -20.41
CA GLU A 130 -24.28 24.83 -21.62
C GLU A 130 -24.14 23.96 -22.88
N LYS A 131 -23.05 23.19 -22.97
CA LYS A 131 -22.78 22.26 -24.09
C LYS A 131 -23.50 20.91 -23.97
N GLY A 132 -24.26 20.68 -22.89
CA GLY A 132 -24.99 19.44 -22.65
C GLY A 132 -24.12 18.22 -22.33
N ILE A 133 -22.85 18.42 -21.98
CA ILE A 133 -21.94 17.34 -21.56
C ILE A 133 -22.30 16.87 -20.14
N LEU A 134 -22.65 17.81 -19.26
CA LEU A 134 -23.16 17.53 -17.92
C LEU A 134 -24.64 17.93 -17.80
N PRO A 135 -25.54 17.05 -17.35
CA PRO A 135 -26.92 17.42 -17.08
C PRO A 135 -27.03 18.37 -15.88
N ALA A 136 -27.63 19.54 -16.07
CA ALA A 136 -27.83 20.53 -14.99
C ALA A 136 -28.50 19.93 -13.75
N GLY A 137 -29.53 19.10 -13.96
CA GLY A 137 -30.28 18.48 -12.88
C GLY A 137 -29.47 17.49 -12.04
N LEU A 138 -28.41 16.88 -12.60
CA LEU A 138 -27.52 15.99 -11.86
C LEU A 138 -26.70 16.77 -10.83
N ILE A 139 -26.23 17.96 -11.22
CA ILE A 139 -25.44 18.83 -10.36
C ILE A 139 -26.35 19.48 -9.31
N ALA A 140 -27.43 20.14 -9.75
CA ALA A 140 -28.30 20.92 -8.87
C ALA A 140 -29.08 20.09 -7.84
N ALA A 141 -29.24 18.77 -8.06
CA ALA A 141 -29.88 17.87 -7.11
C ALA A 141 -28.91 17.31 -6.06
N SER A 142 -27.60 17.55 -6.19
CA SER A 142 -26.61 17.07 -5.23
C SER A 142 -26.70 17.88 -3.93
N PRO A 143 -26.81 17.24 -2.75
CA PRO A 143 -26.78 17.96 -1.47
C PRO A 143 -25.41 18.59 -1.17
N GLU A 144 -24.36 18.15 -1.86
CA GLU A 144 -22.99 18.67 -1.72
C GLU A 144 -22.70 19.85 -2.68
N TYR A 145 -23.68 20.23 -3.51
CA TYR A 145 -23.56 21.40 -4.39
C TYR A 145 -23.89 22.67 -3.60
N LEU A 146 -22.95 23.63 -3.56
CA LEU A 146 -23.00 24.85 -2.73
C LEU A 146 -23.77 26.01 -3.38
#